data_AF-A0A3N0GXL3-F1
#
_entry.id   AF-A0A3N0GXL3-F1
#
_cell.length_a   1.000
_cell.length_b   1.000
_cell.length_c   1.000
_cell.angle_alpha   90.00
_cell.angle_beta   90.00
_cell.angle_gamma   90.00
#
_symmetry.space_group_name_H-M   'P 1'
#
loop_
_entity.id
_entity.type
_entity.pdbx_description
1 polymer ?
#
loop_
_entity_poly.entity_id
_entity_poly.type
_entity_poly.pdbx_seq_one_letter_code
_entity_poly.pdbx_strand_id
1 'polypeptide(L)'
;MEGSRFDLPHRTYYLLEGSFAGFDAWATRADGASQFRPAFVWPADHAWCLAFDVDPHWAGIGAAAGAIDDLRADPRLDVVLADPGEKQPAYY
;
A
#
# COMPACT_ATOMS: atom_id res chain seq x y z
N MET A 1 22.73 3.72 1.97
CA MET A 1 21.60 2.88 1.50
C MET A 1 21.10 3.56 0.25
N GLU A 2 21.50 3.09 -0.93
CA GLU A 2 20.95 3.56 -2.21
C GLU A 2 19.68 2.74 -2.44
N GLY A 3 18.53 3.36 -2.21
CA GLY A 3 17.22 2.79 -2.53
C GLY A 3 16.49 3.75 -3.45
N SER A 4 15.69 3.23 -4.38
CA SER A 4 14.84 4.06 -5.24
C SER A 4 13.92 4.91 -4.37
N ARG A 5 14.00 6.23 -4.53
CA ARG A 5 13.20 7.22 -3.80
C ARG A 5 12.06 7.70 -4.70
N PHE A 6 10.87 7.81 -4.13
CA PHE A 6 9.67 8.30 -4.81
C PHE A 6 9.03 9.41 -3.98
N ASP A 7 8.88 10.60 -4.56
CA ASP A 7 8.34 11.78 -3.87
C ASP A 7 6.94 12.12 -4.39
N LEU A 8 5.99 12.26 -3.46
CA LEU A 8 4.68 12.89 -3.64
C LEU A 8 4.69 14.27 -2.94
N PRO A 9 3.78 15.20 -3.29
CA PRO A 9 3.74 16.55 -2.72
C PRO A 9 3.78 16.63 -1.18
N HIS A 10 3.33 15.58 -0.48
CA HIS A 10 3.28 15.52 0.98
C HIS A 10 3.87 14.24 1.59
N ARG A 11 4.50 13.36 0.78
CA ARG A 11 4.99 12.07 1.26
C ARG A 11 6.17 11.58 0.44
N THR A 12 7.23 11.15 1.11
CA THR A 12 8.40 10.51 0.47
C THR A 12 8.41 9.03 0.80
N TYR A 13 8.57 8.20 -0.22
CA TYR A 13 8.71 6.76 -0.12
C TYR A 13 10.12 6.33 -0.50
N TYR A 14 10.55 5.24 0.11
CA TYR A 14 11.79 4.55 -0.21
C TYR A 14 11.46 3.09 -0.53
N LEU A 15 12.00 2.59 -1.64
CA LEU A 15 11.95 1.18 -1.96
C LEU A 15 13.12 0.47 -1.27
N LEU A 16 12.78 -0.57 -0.52
CA LEU A 16 13.71 -1.42 0.22
C LEU A 16 13.42 -2.87 -0.19
N GLU A 17 14.48 -3.68 -0.30
CA GLU A 17 14.37 -5.10 -0.63
C GLU A 17 14.86 -5.95 0.55
N GLY A 18 14.18 -7.06 0.83
CA GLY A 18 14.54 -7.94 1.93
C GLY A 18 13.75 -9.25 1.94
N SER A 19 14.19 -10.19 2.78
CA SER A 19 13.51 -11.48 2.96
C SER A 19 12.23 -11.36 3.78
N PHE A 20 11.12 -11.95 3.31
CA PHE A 20 9.85 -11.98 4.03
C PHE A 20 9.96 -12.54 5.46
N ALA A 21 10.93 -13.42 5.75
CA ALA A 21 11.18 -13.92 7.09
C ALA A 21 11.56 -12.82 8.11
N GLY A 22 12.03 -11.67 7.64
CA GLY A 22 12.34 -10.49 8.47
C GLY A 22 11.17 -9.53 8.68
N PHE A 23 9.98 -9.85 8.16
CA PHE A 23 8.84 -8.93 8.15
C PHE A 23 8.49 -8.37 9.53
N ASP A 24 8.42 -9.24 10.56
CA ASP A 24 8.09 -8.81 11.93
C ASP A 24 9.14 -7.85 12.52
N ALA A 25 10.41 -8.04 12.15
CA ALA A 25 11.50 -7.16 12.57
C ALA A 25 11.45 -5.81 11.84
N TRP A 26 10.98 -5.76 10.60
CA TRP A 26 10.73 -4.49 9.89
C TRP A 26 9.53 -3.74 10.47
N ALA A 27 8.52 -4.49 10.88
CA ALA A 27 7.23 -4.02 11.36
C ALA A 27 7.24 -3.49 12.81
N THR A 28 8.38 -3.62 13.52
CA THR A 28 8.53 -3.33 14.95
C THR A 28 9.80 -2.53 15.20
N ARG A 29 9.70 -1.34 15.81
CA ARG A 29 10.88 -0.58 16.26
C ARG A 29 11.54 -1.28 17.45
N ALA A 30 12.83 -1.02 17.67
CA ALA A 30 13.59 -1.52 18.82
C ALA A 30 13.03 -1.06 20.20
N ASP A 31 12.20 -0.01 20.23
CA ASP A 31 11.53 0.53 21.42
C ASP A 31 10.09 0.01 21.61
N GLY A 32 9.62 -0.92 20.76
CA GLY A 32 8.28 -1.50 20.84
C GLY A 32 7.15 -0.61 20.33
N ALA A 33 7.42 0.61 19.85
CA ALA A 33 6.39 1.47 19.27
C ALA A 33 6.17 1.14 17.78
N SER A 34 4.94 0.83 17.38
CA SER A 34 4.56 0.32 16.05
C SER A 34 4.52 1.38 14.93
N GLN A 35 5.52 2.26 14.84
CA GLN A 35 5.38 3.51 14.08
C GLN A 35 5.84 3.48 12.61
N PHE A 36 6.43 2.37 12.12
CA PHE A 36 6.90 2.30 10.73
C PHE A 36 6.69 0.92 10.11
N ARG A 37 5.42 0.51 9.93
CA ARG A 37 5.10 -0.57 8.99
C ARG A 37 5.45 -0.07 7.57
N PRO A 38 6.04 -0.90 6.69
CA PRO A 38 6.14 -0.55 5.28
C PRO A 38 4.76 -0.26 4.71
N ALA A 39 4.60 0.87 4.03
CA ALA A 39 3.30 1.28 3.48
C ALA A 39 2.80 0.30 2.40
N PHE A 40 3.71 -0.29 1.64
CA PHE A 40 3.44 -1.31 0.64
C PHE A 40 4.51 -2.40 0.71
N VAL A 41 4.08 -3.66 0.61
CA VAL A 41 4.96 -4.84 0.51
C VAL A 41 4.44 -5.74 -0.60
N TRP A 42 5.35 -6.24 -1.43
CA TRP A 42 5.05 -7.21 -2.45
C TRP A 42 6.22 -8.20 -2.59
N PRO A 43 5.96 -9.45 -3.02
CA PRO A 43 7.00 -10.42 -3.37
C PRO A 43 7.67 -10.04 -4.71
N ALA A 44 8.85 -10.56 -4.99
CA ALA A 44 9.62 -10.24 -6.21
C ALA A 44 8.87 -10.56 -7.53
N ASP A 45 7.87 -11.44 -7.50
CA ASP A 45 7.02 -11.78 -8.66
C ASP A 45 5.78 -10.89 -8.80
N HIS A 46 5.57 -9.94 -7.88
CA HIS A 46 4.43 -9.02 -7.84
C HIS A 46 3.06 -9.74 -7.81
N ALA A 47 3.00 -10.98 -7.33
CA ALA A 47 1.77 -11.77 -7.34
C ALA A 47 0.69 -11.26 -6.37
N TRP A 48 1.07 -10.48 -5.36
CA TRP A 48 0.15 -9.86 -4.40
C TRP A 48 0.78 -8.60 -3.80
N CYS A 49 -0.03 -7.77 -3.13
CA CYS A 49 0.45 -6.63 -2.38
C CYS A 49 -0.25 -6.53 -1.03
N LEU A 50 0.49 -6.15 0.00
CA LEU A 50 -0.01 -5.76 1.31
C LEU A 50 0.19 -4.26 1.47
N ALA A 51 -0.90 -3.53 1.66
CA ALA A 51 -0.89 -2.10 1.89
C ALA A 51 -1.22 -1.81 3.37
N PHE A 52 -0.32 -1.10 4.06
CA PHE A 52 -0.57 -0.49 5.36
C PHE A 52 -0.53 1.02 5.18
N ASP A 53 -1.58 1.58 4.57
CA ASP A 53 -1.73 3.02 4.54
C ASP A 53 -2.29 3.49 5.89
N VAL A 54 -1.57 4.43 6.51
CA VAL A 54 -2.09 5.19 7.65
C VAL A 54 -3.02 6.25 7.06
N ASP A 55 -4.32 6.05 7.28
CA ASP A 55 -5.39 7.07 7.28
C ASP A 55 -6.36 7.19 6.06
N PRO A 56 -6.85 6.09 5.44
CA PRO A 56 -8.31 6.08 5.22
C PRO A 56 -9.01 4.74 5.49
N HIS A 57 -10.34 4.77 5.67
CA HIS A 57 -11.21 3.59 5.59
C HIS A 57 -11.15 2.87 4.23
N TRP A 58 -10.50 3.47 3.24
CA TRP A 58 -10.42 3.02 1.85
C TRP A 58 -8.96 2.81 1.46
N ALA A 59 -8.68 1.73 0.72
CA ALA A 59 -7.42 1.53 0.04
C ALA A 59 -7.60 1.83 -1.46
N GLY A 60 -6.77 2.74 -2.01
CA GLY A 60 -6.76 3.01 -3.45
C GLY A 60 -5.94 1.95 -4.20
N ILE A 61 -6.51 1.37 -5.26
CA ILE A 61 -5.82 0.37 -6.10
C ILE A 61 -5.84 0.84 -7.56
N GLY A 62 -4.65 1.04 -8.14
CA GLY A 62 -4.46 1.20 -9.58
C GLY A 62 -3.99 -0.11 -10.20
N ALA A 63 -4.79 -0.70 -11.11
CA ALA A 63 -4.48 -1.97 -11.75
C ALA A 63 -5.03 -2.04 -13.19
N ALA A 64 -4.72 -3.13 -13.90
CA ALA A 64 -5.32 -3.41 -15.21
C ALA A 64 -6.84 -3.61 -15.10
N ALA A 65 -7.58 -3.26 -16.15
CA ALA A 65 -9.05 -3.28 -16.15
C ALA A 65 -9.66 -4.61 -15.66
N GLY A 66 -9.15 -5.76 -16.15
CA GLY A 66 -9.64 -7.07 -15.71
C GLY A 66 -9.47 -7.31 -14.21
N ALA A 67 -8.36 -6.86 -13.61
CA ALA A 67 -8.16 -6.98 -12.17
C ALA A 67 -9.11 -6.06 -11.37
N ILE A 68 -9.43 -4.88 -11.90
CA ILE A 68 -10.44 -3.99 -11.30
C ILE A 68 -11.84 -4.61 -11.39
N ASP A 69 -12.17 -5.23 -12.52
CA ASP A 69 -13.45 -5.93 -12.68
C ASP A 69 -13.58 -7.12 -11.71
N ASP A 70 -12.51 -7.90 -11.53
CA ASP A 70 -12.47 -8.99 -10.56
C ASP A 70 -12.69 -8.49 -9.12
N LEU A 71 -12.05 -7.37 -8.74
CA LEU A 71 -12.25 -6.74 -7.43
C LEU A 71 -13.70 -6.30 -7.23
N ARG A 72 -14.33 -5.71 -8.24
CA ARG A 72 -15.74 -5.28 -8.19
C ARG A 72 -16.72 -6.44 -8.17
N ALA A 73 -16.33 -7.59 -8.72
CA ALA A 73 -17.16 -8.79 -8.72
C ALA A 73 -17.08 -9.57 -7.40
N ASP A 74 -16.08 -9.33 -6.54
CA ASP A 74 -15.96 -9.99 -5.25
C ASP A 74 -16.99 -9.44 -4.24
N PRO A 75 -17.99 -10.23 -3.82
CA PRO A 75 -19.07 -9.75 -2.94
C PRO A 75 -18.61 -9.45 -1.51
N ARG A 76 -17.35 -9.77 -1.16
CA ARG A 76 -16.77 -9.47 0.16
C ARG A 76 -16.17 -8.08 0.23
N LEU A 77 -16.01 -7.40 -0.91
CA LEU A 77 -15.39 -6.09 -1.03
C LEU A 77 -16.42 -5.03 -1.39
N ASP A 78 -16.34 -3.86 -0.76
CA ASP A 78 -17.02 -2.65 -1.24
C ASP A 78 -16.04 -1.88 -2.12
N VAL A 79 -16.27 -1.89 -3.43
CA VAL A 79 -15.35 -1.33 -4.43
C VAL A 79 -16.07 -0.29 -5.26
N VAL A 80 -15.62 0.95 -5.15
CA VAL A 80 -16.06 2.07 -5.99
C VAL A 80 -14.96 2.45 -6.97
N LEU A 81 -15.34 2.81 -8.19
CA LEU A 81 -14.40 3.38 -9.15
C LEU A 81 -14.05 4.81 -8.72
N ALA A 82 -12.77 5.15 -8.81
CA ALA A 82 -12.25 6.47 -8.54
C ALA A 82 -11.66 7.08 -9.81
N ASP A 83 -11.97 8.35 -10.08
CA ASP A 83 -11.26 9.16 -11.07
C ASP A 83 -10.03 9.79 -10.41
N PRO A 84 -8.80 9.51 -10.85
CA PRO A 84 -7.59 10.10 -10.28
C PRO A 84 -7.50 11.63 -10.44
N GLY A 85 -8.28 12.22 -11.36
CA GLY A 85 -8.40 13.68 -11.53
C GLY A 85 -9.30 14.35 -10.49
N GLU A 86 -10.08 13.58 -9.74
CA GLU A 86 -10.99 14.09 -8.72
C GLU A 86 -10.43 13.98 -7.31
N LYS A 87 -11.04 14.73 -6.38
CA LYS A 87 -10.71 14.64 -4.97
C LYS A 87 -11.12 13.27 -4.45
N GLN A 88 -10.11 12.49 -4.05
CA GLN A 88 -10.35 11.17 -3.45
C GLN A 88 -11.08 11.29 -2.11
N PRO A 89 -11.89 10.27 -1.73
CA PRO A 89 -12.53 10.24 -0.42
C PRO A 89 -11.49 10.39 0.70
N ALA A 90 -11.75 11.31 1.64
CA ALA A 90 -10.88 11.57 2.78
C ALA A 90 -11.72 11.69 4.06
N TYR A 91 -11.09 11.52 5.23
CA TYR A 91 -11.73 11.74 6.53
C TYR A 91 -12.33 13.16 6.65
N TYR A 92 -13.41 13.28 7.43
CA TYR A 92 -13.84 14.53 8.06
C TYR A 92 -13.40 14.52 9.53
#